data_AF-A0AB39QRH4-F1
#
_entry.id   AF-A0AB39QRH4-F1
#
_cell.length_a   1.000
_cell.length_b   1.000
_cell.length_c   1.000
_cell.angle_alpha   90.00
_cell.angle_beta   90.00
_cell.angle_gamma   90.00
#
_symmetry.space_group_name_H-M   'P 1'
#
loop_
_entity.id
_entity.type
_entity.pdbx_description
1 polymer ?
#
loop_
_entity_poly.entity_id
_entity_poly.type
_entity_poly.pdbx_seq_one_letter_code
_entity_poly.pdbx_strand_id
1 'polypeptide(L)'
;MARKDRTTDGPEEKDREKWMARFQVRLAMRPGVDRAVVLQAVKEVTAHCAETGEHPRTAFGDPDAYAVQAAERLVPADRAARERRHNAVVDALDAVRKKAGEITGL
;
A
#
# COMPACT_ATOMS: atom_id res chain seq x y z
N MET A 1 -38.64 8.21 11.57
CA MET A 1 -37.46 9.11 11.51
C MET A 1 -36.34 8.33 10.85
N ALA A 2 -35.86 8.73 9.67
CA ALA A 2 -34.64 8.21 9.06
C ALA A 2 -34.12 9.27 8.09
N ARG A 3 -33.32 10.20 8.60
CA ARG A 3 -32.68 11.23 7.80
C ARG A 3 -31.18 10.94 7.78
N LYS A 4 -30.66 10.82 6.55
CA LYS A 4 -29.28 11.09 6.09
C LYS A 4 -28.21 10.08 6.49
N ASP A 5 -27.55 9.49 5.49
CA ASP A 5 -26.09 9.30 5.46
C ASP A 5 -25.54 8.97 4.05
N ARG A 6 -26.03 9.66 3.00
CA ARG A 6 -25.56 9.45 1.61
C ARG A 6 -24.57 10.53 1.14
N THR A 7 -23.95 11.27 2.05
CA THR A 7 -23.11 12.44 1.72
C THR A 7 -21.75 12.43 2.43
N THR A 8 -21.47 11.45 3.29
CA THR A 8 -20.25 11.40 4.11
C THR A 8 -19.11 10.66 3.41
N ASP A 9 -19.41 9.83 2.41
CA ASP A 9 -18.40 9.05 1.69
C ASP A 9 -17.50 9.92 0.77
N GLY A 10 -18.06 10.94 0.11
CA GLY A 10 -17.32 11.81 -0.81
C GLY A 10 -16.16 12.62 -0.20
N PRO A 11 -16.30 13.24 0.98
CA PRO A 11 -15.18 13.93 1.64
C PRO A 11 -14.18 12.98 2.30
N GLU A 12 -14.62 11.84 2.85
CA GLU A 12 -13.76 10.86 3.51
C GLU A 12 -12.92 10.05 2.50
N GLU A 13 -13.52 9.63 1.39
CA GLU A 13 -12.80 8.99 0.30
C GLU A 13 -11.76 9.93 -0.32
N LYS A 14 -12.10 11.21 -0.51
CA LYS A 14 -11.14 12.23 -0.96
C LYS A 14 -10.01 12.48 0.04
N ASP A 15 -10.25 12.38 1.34
CA ASP A 15 -9.19 12.48 2.36
C ASP A 15 -8.26 11.26 2.28
N ARG A 16 -8.84 10.07 2.10
CA ARG A 16 -8.10 8.82 1.91
C ARG A 16 -7.21 8.87 0.67
N GLU A 17 -7.74 9.34 -0.45
CA GLU A 17 -6.98 9.53 -1.69
C GLU A 17 -5.82 10.51 -1.50
N LYS A 18 -6.05 11.64 -0.83
CA LYS A 18 -5.01 12.64 -0.53
C LYS A 18 -3.94 12.07 0.40
N TRP A 19 -4.35 11.35 1.44
CA TRP A 19 -3.45 10.66 2.35
C TRP A 19 -2.55 9.70 1.58
N MET A 20 -3.15 8.87 0.72
CA MET A 20 -2.46 7.86 -0.08
C MET A 20 -1.49 8.47 -1.10
N ALA A 21 -1.91 9.53 -1.80
CA ALA A 21 -1.06 10.24 -2.74
C ALA A 21 0.15 10.87 -2.03
N ARG A 22 -0.07 11.48 -0.86
CA ARG A 22 1.00 12.12 -0.09
C ARG A 22 1.97 11.10 0.50
N PHE A 23 1.46 10.00 1.03
CA PHE A 23 2.25 8.86 1.50
C PHE A 23 3.14 8.32 0.38
N GLN A 24 2.59 8.04 -0.81
CA GLN A 24 3.34 7.52 -1.95
C GLN A 24 4.45 8.48 -2.41
N VAL A 25 4.13 9.77 -2.56
CA VAL A 25 5.12 10.79 -2.97
C VAL A 25 6.23 10.90 -1.94
N ARG A 26 5.89 10.91 -0.64
CA ARG A 26 6.91 10.99 0.41
C ARG A 26 7.77 9.76 0.49
N LEU A 27 7.18 8.57 0.37
CA LEU A 27 7.91 7.31 0.40
C LEU A 27 8.86 7.21 -0.80
N ALA A 28 8.40 7.54 -2.00
CA ALA A 28 9.21 7.50 -3.23
C ALA A 28 10.40 8.48 -3.22
N MET A 29 10.30 9.59 -2.48
CA MET A 29 11.42 10.53 -2.31
C MET A 29 12.46 10.07 -1.27
N ARG A 30 12.24 8.96 -0.56
CA ARG A 30 13.19 8.46 0.43
C ARG A 30 14.38 7.76 -0.25
N PRO A 31 15.61 7.96 0.27
CA PRO A 31 16.78 7.30 -0.29
C PRO A 31 16.67 5.78 -0.16
N GLY A 32 16.98 5.07 -1.25
CA GLY A 32 16.94 3.60 -1.28
C GLY A 32 15.54 3.01 -1.46
N VAL A 33 14.48 3.83 -1.49
CA VAL A 33 13.14 3.36 -1.84
C VAL A 33 13.03 3.18 -3.34
N ASP A 34 12.64 1.98 -3.75
CA ASP A 34 12.32 1.64 -5.14
C ASP A 34 10.80 1.50 -5.32
N ARG A 35 10.34 1.47 -6.57
CA ARG A 35 8.93 1.25 -6.92
C ARG A 35 8.36 0.00 -6.27
N ALA A 36 9.13 -1.09 -6.16
CA ALA A 36 8.69 -2.31 -5.48
C ALA A 36 8.37 -2.09 -4.00
N VAL A 37 9.19 -1.29 -3.31
CA VAL A 37 8.99 -0.93 -1.89
C VAL A 37 7.75 -0.05 -1.74
N VAL A 38 7.56 0.92 -2.64
CA VAL A 38 6.36 1.77 -2.65
C VAL A 38 5.10 0.92 -2.86
N LEU A 39 5.11 0.03 -3.85
CA LEU A 39 3.98 -0.85 -4.14
C LEU A 39 3.66 -1.79 -2.98
N GLN A 40 4.69 -2.35 -2.32
CA GLN A 40 4.49 -3.18 -1.14
C GLN A 40 3.81 -2.38 -0.02
N ALA A 41 4.33 -1.19 0.29
CA ALA A 41 3.79 -0.37 1.38
C ALA A 41 2.35 0.10 1.10
N VAL A 42 2.03 0.47 -0.15
CA VAL A 42 0.66 0.81 -0.58
C VAL A 42 -0.27 -0.40 -0.44
N LYS A 43 0.21 -1.59 -0.78
CA LYS A 43 -0.57 -2.83 -0.61
C LYS A 43 -0.88 -3.09 0.86
N GLU A 44 0.09 -2.91 1.76
CA GLU A 44 -0.12 -3.07 3.20
C GLU A 44 -1.20 -2.13 3.74
N VAL A 45 -1.11 -0.84 3.42
CA VAL A 45 -2.10 0.15 3.85
C VAL A 45 -3.49 -0.16 3.26
N THR A 46 -3.55 -0.48 1.97
CA THR A 46 -4.82 -0.78 1.29
C THR A 46 -5.47 -2.04 1.86
N ALA A 47 -4.69 -3.08 2.12
CA ALA A 47 -5.17 -4.32 2.74
C ALA A 47 -5.72 -4.05 4.13
N HIS A 48 -4.98 -3.33 4.98
CA HIS A 48 -5.42 -3.01 6.32
C HIS A 48 -6.73 -2.21 6.32
N CYS A 49 -6.83 -1.16 5.49
CA CYS A 49 -8.07 -0.40 5.36
C CYS A 49 -9.25 -1.23 4.83
N ALA A 50 -8.99 -2.24 3.98
CA ALA A 50 -10.04 -3.14 3.50
C ALA A 50 -10.46 -4.16 4.58
N GLU A 51 -9.53 -4.59 5.43
CA GLU A 51 -9.78 -5.54 6.52
C GLU A 51 -10.49 -4.89 7.72
N THR A 52 -10.09 -3.69 8.11
CA THR A 52 -10.65 -2.98 9.29
C THR A 52 -11.79 -2.03 8.93
N GLY A 53 -11.87 -1.61 7.67
CA GLY A 53 -12.75 -0.51 7.25
C GLY A 53 -12.33 0.86 7.79
N GLU A 54 -11.18 0.96 8.46
CA GLU A 54 -10.70 2.20 9.06
C GLU A 54 -9.99 3.10 8.05
N HIS A 55 -10.14 4.41 8.25
CA HIS A 55 -9.42 5.41 7.48
C HIS A 55 -7.91 5.32 7.77
N PRO A 56 -7.02 5.40 6.76
CA PRO A 56 -5.58 5.23 6.96
C PRO A 56 -4.99 6.27 7.93
N ARG A 57 -5.56 7.47 8.01
CA ARG A 57 -5.16 8.48 8.99
C ARG A 57 -5.42 8.06 10.44
N THR A 58 -6.46 7.29 10.68
CA THR A 58 -6.80 6.77 12.02
C THR A 58 -5.90 5.60 12.38
N ALA A 59 -5.66 4.69 11.44
CA ALA A 59 -4.84 3.49 11.66
C ALA A 59 -3.33 3.76 11.69
N PHE A 60 -2.83 4.61 10.78
CA PHE A 60 -1.40 4.83 10.54
C PHE A 60 -0.92 6.24 10.92
N GLY A 61 -1.85 7.15 11.23
CA GLY A 61 -1.53 8.52 11.60
C GLY A 61 -1.18 9.40 10.39
N ASP A 62 -0.16 10.24 10.55
CA ASP A 62 0.29 11.18 9.53
C ASP A 62 0.99 10.45 8.35
N PRO A 63 0.65 10.78 7.08
CA PRO A 63 1.20 10.09 5.92
C PRO A 63 2.70 10.33 5.72
N ASP A 64 3.23 11.52 6.08
CA ASP A 64 4.65 11.83 5.97
C ASP A 64 5.44 11.04 7.03
N ALA A 65 4.95 11.01 8.28
CA ALA A 65 5.56 10.25 9.37
C ALA A 65 5.52 8.74 9.12
N TYR A 66 4.41 8.22 8.60
CA TYR A 66 4.29 6.81 8.24
C TYR A 66 5.20 6.45 7.06
N ALA A 67 5.38 7.33 6.07
CA ALA A 67 6.33 7.11 4.97
C ALA A 67 7.78 6.98 5.45
N VAL A 68 8.18 7.73 6.48
CA VAL A 68 9.52 7.59 7.09
C VAL A 68 9.66 6.21 7.73
N GLN A 69 8.70 5.82 8.58
CA GLN A 69 8.71 4.52 9.26
C GLN A 69 8.67 3.35 8.26
N ALA A 70 7.85 3.46 7.21
CA ALA A 70 7.77 2.46 6.15
C ALA A 70 9.10 2.35 5.40
N ALA A 71 9.76 3.46 5.09
CA ALA A 71 11.08 3.42 4.47
C ALA A 71 12.13 2.76 5.37
N GLU A 72 12.15 3.08 6.67
CA GLU A 72 13.10 2.46 7.60
C GLU A 72 12.87 0.95 7.76
N ARG A 73 11.61 0.51 7.73
CA ARG A 73 11.26 -0.91 7.83
C ARG A 73 11.52 -1.68 6.53
N LEU A 74 11.26 -1.06 5.39
CA LEU A 74 11.21 -1.74 4.09
C LEU A 74 12.44 -1.53 3.22
N VAL A 75 13.27 -0.53 3.48
CA VAL A 75 14.54 -0.34 2.79
C VAL A 75 15.60 -1.22 3.47
N PRO A 76 16.00 -2.34 2.86
CA PRO A 76 17.12 -3.10 3.38
C PRO A 76 18.40 -2.24 3.29
N ALA A 77 19.17 -2.20 4.37
CA ALA A 77 20.45 -1.48 4.43
C ALA A 77 21.50 -1.99 3.41
N ASP A 78 21.24 -3.13 2.75
CA ASP A 78 22.20 -3.82 1.91
C ASP A 78 21.75 -3.94 0.44
N ARG A 79 22.49 -3.30 -0.47
CA ARG A 79 22.20 -3.27 -1.91
C ARG A 79 22.18 -4.68 -2.55
N ALA A 80 22.84 -5.69 -1.99
CA ALA A 80 22.94 -7.02 -2.61
C ALA A 80 21.66 -7.87 -2.41
N ALA A 81 20.88 -7.60 -1.36
CA ALA A 81 19.59 -8.25 -1.15
C ALA A 81 18.50 -7.78 -2.15
N ARG A 82 18.74 -6.62 -2.80
CA ARG A 82 17.79 -5.92 -3.69
C ARG A 82 17.48 -6.70 -4.96
N GLU A 83 18.47 -7.35 -5.58
CA GLU A 83 18.26 -8.08 -6.85
C GLU A 83 17.59 -9.45 -6.65
N ARG A 84 17.91 -10.15 -5.56
CA ARG A 84 17.34 -11.47 -5.25
C ARG A 84 15.85 -11.40 -4.89
N ARG A 85 15.44 -10.36 -4.13
CA ARG A 85 14.05 -10.22 -3.64
C ARG A 85 13.09 -9.70 -4.70
N HIS A 86 13.52 -8.82 -5.58
CA HIS A 86 12.65 -8.28 -6.64
C HIS A 86 12.15 -9.40 -7.55
N ASN A 87 13.04 -10.33 -7.93
CA ASN A 87 12.67 -11.45 -8.78
C ASN A 87 11.73 -12.46 -8.08
N ALA A 88 11.93 -12.70 -6.78
CA ALA A 88 11.10 -13.66 -6.03
C ALA A 88 9.67 -13.16 -5.76
N VAL A 89 9.47 -11.86 -5.51
CA VAL A 89 8.13 -11.31 -5.21
C VAL A 89 7.29 -11.17 -6.48
N VAL A 90 7.89 -10.78 -7.61
CA VAL A 90 7.17 -10.75 -8.90
C VAL A 90 6.82 -12.16 -9.36
N ASP A 91 7.70 -13.13 -9.13
CA ASP A 91 7.46 -14.54 -9.45
C ASP A 91 6.33 -15.14 -8.59
N ALA A 92 6.29 -14.84 -7.29
CA ALA A 92 5.22 -15.30 -6.42
C ALA A 92 3.85 -14.70 -6.77
N LEU A 93 3.80 -13.41 -7.16
CA LEU A 93 2.57 -12.75 -7.59
C LEU A 93 2.10 -13.23 -8.98
N ASP A 94 3.02 -13.48 -9.90
CA ASP A 94 2.71 -14.09 -11.20
C ASP A 94 2.21 -15.52 -11.05
N ALA A 95 2.86 -16.31 -10.20
CA ALA A 95 2.45 -17.68 -9.88
C ALA A 95 1.03 -17.72 -9.28
N VAL A 96 0.68 -16.81 -8.37
CA VAL A 96 -0.68 -16.73 -7.80
C VAL A 96 -1.71 -16.32 -8.85
N ARG A 97 -1.38 -15.38 -9.73
CA ARG A 97 -2.27 -14.95 -10.82
C ARG A 97 -2.49 -16.05 -11.84
N LYS A 98 -1.43 -16.75 -12.25
CA LYS A 98 -1.50 -17.87 -13.18
C LYS A 98 -2.35 -19.00 -12.61
N LYS A 99 -2.11 -19.35 -11.34
CA LYS A 99 -2.90 -20.36 -10.63
C LYS A 99 -4.37 -19.98 -10.58
N ALA A 100 -4.72 -18.71 -10.32
CA ALA A 100 -6.09 -18.22 -10.31
C ALA A 100 -6.80 -18.28 -11.68
N GLY A 101 -6.05 -18.13 -12.77
CA GLY A 101 -6.56 -18.32 -14.14
C GLY A 101 -6.86 -19.78 -14.47
N GLU A 102 -6.05 -20.71 -13.99
CA GLU A 102 -6.23 -22.16 -14.20
C GLU A 102 -7.45 -22.72 -13.46
N ILE A 103 -7.84 -22.14 -12.32
CA ILE A 103 -9.06 -22.53 -11.58
C ILE A 103 -10.35 -21.95 -12.19
N THR A 104 -10.23 -20.98 -13.10
CA THR A 104 -11.38 -20.32 -13.77
C THR A 104 -11.50 -20.73 -15.24
N GLY A 105 -10.50 -21.44 -15.79
CA GLY A 105 -10.53 -22.01 -17.14
C GLY A 105 -11.03 -23.44 -17.13
N LEU A 106 -12.32 -23.60 -17.42
CA LEU A 106 -12.95 -24.85 -17.83
C LEU A 106 -12.76 -25.05 -19.34
#